data_AF-A0A348MYP6-F1
#
_entry.id   AF-A0A348MYP6-F1
#
_cell.length_a   1.000
_cell.length_b   1.000
_cell.length_c   1.000
_cell.angle_alpha   90.00
_cell.angle_beta   90.00
_cell.angle_gamma   90.00
#
_symmetry.space_group_name_H-M   'P 1'
#
loop_
_entity.id
_entity.type
_entity.pdbx_description
1 polymer ?
#
loop_
_entity_poly.entity_id
_entity_poly.type
_entity_poly.pdbx_seq_one_letter_code
_entity_poly.pdbx_strand_id
1 'polypeptide(L)'
;MSLMKKALFNGVARVFLLPRLSIPLILTLGLTLGAVLSVIAISSTLLYQPLQGVKNENSLQTFEYRLKMSESLSVSYWNMNRLAAFGKRFADMGEWAGIMSNDQDVAINDTIYPTTRYNASNNILEILGAKLLLGDDVTMASPAKYVWISESLWQSAYGGVKAVLGKQLNLNNIDYIISGVIEDVMAISSNEQILNQQVWFVSDLNEVKAEADNVGNISGEMDYLIVKSPNGQVTLPTLAQADEWLVDYITQNVESDNRQIFLDFLSGTDKEVIAESYRSNMLGET
;
A
#
# COMPACT_ATOMS: atom_id res chain seq x y z
N MET A 1 -50.64 -39.28 -7.28
CA MET A 1 -49.77 -38.08 -7.17
C MET A 1 -50.02 -37.47 -5.79
N SER A 2 -48.99 -37.27 -4.95
CA SER A 2 -49.15 -36.73 -3.59
C SER A 2 -49.94 -35.40 -3.61
N LEU A 3 -50.81 -35.19 -2.64
CA LEU A 3 -51.59 -33.96 -2.44
C LEU A 3 -50.70 -32.70 -2.50
N MET A 4 -49.49 -32.78 -1.94
CA MET A 4 -48.50 -31.69 -2.03
C MET A 4 -48.06 -31.40 -3.46
N LYS A 5 -47.86 -32.44 -4.28
CA LYS A 5 -47.43 -32.30 -5.68
C LYS A 5 -48.51 -31.61 -6.52
N LYS A 6 -49.78 -31.92 -6.27
CA LYS A 6 -50.93 -31.31 -6.95
C LYS A 6 -51.16 -29.86 -6.50
N ALA A 7 -50.99 -29.58 -5.20
CA ALA A 7 -51.07 -28.23 -4.65
C ALA A 7 -49.95 -27.31 -5.17
N LEU A 8 -48.71 -27.81 -5.25
CA LEU A 8 -47.57 -27.07 -5.80
C LEU A 8 -47.77 -26.73 -7.28
N PHE A 9 -48.21 -27.70 -8.09
CA PHE A 9 -48.45 -27.49 -9.53
C PHE A 9 -49.54 -26.45 -9.78
N ASN A 10 -50.65 -26.53 -9.04
CA ASN A 10 -51.73 -25.54 -9.12
C ASN A 10 -51.28 -24.16 -8.63
N GLY A 11 -50.43 -24.09 -7.61
CA GLY A 11 -49.84 -22.84 -7.12
C GLY A 11 -48.98 -22.15 -8.18
N VAL A 12 -48.02 -22.88 -8.77
CA VAL A 12 -47.15 -22.37 -9.84
C VAL A 12 -47.96 -21.93 -11.05
N ALA A 13 -48.93 -22.73 -11.50
CA ALA A 13 -49.80 -22.36 -12.62
C ALA A 13 -50.55 -21.05 -12.35
N ARG A 14 -51.00 -20.82 -11.11
CA ARG A 14 -51.73 -19.60 -10.72
C ARG A 14 -50.88 -18.33 -10.77
N VAL A 15 -49.56 -18.44 -10.52
CA VAL A 15 -48.60 -17.33 -10.65
C VAL A 15 -48.49 -16.88 -12.11
N PHE A 16 -48.49 -17.82 -13.06
CA PHE A 16 -48.45 -17.49 -14.49
C PHE A 16 -49.81 -17.06 -15.06
N LEU A 17 -50.92 -17.48 -14.45
CA LEU A 17 -52.29 -17.11 -14.88
C LEU A 17 -52.69 -15.69 -14.45
N LEU A 18 -52.04 -15.09 -13.45
CA LEU A 18 -52.35 -13.76 -12.92
C LEU A 18 -51.16 -12.79 -13.01
N PRO A 19 -50.64 -12.50 -14.22
CA PRO A 19 -49.39 -11.75 -14.41
C PRO A 19 -49.43 -10.34 -13.79
N ARG A 20 -50.59 -9.68 -13.76
CA ARG A 20 -50.77 -8.35 -13.17
C ARG A 20 -50.46 -8.29 -11.67
N LEU A 21 -50.67 -9.40 -10.94
CA LEU A 21 -50.40 -9.48 -9.50
C LEU A 21 -49.05 -10.14 -9.22
N SER A 22 -48.68 -11.14 -10.03
CA SER A 22 -47.46 -11.92 -9.82
C SER A 22 -46.19 -11.20 -10.27
N ILE A 23 -46.21 -10.43 -11.36
CA ILE A 23 -45.02 -9.70 -11.84
C ILE A 23 -44.53 -8.67 -10.81
N PRO A 24 -45.37 -7.77 -10.26
CA PRO A 24 -44.92 -6.82 -9.24
C PRO A 24 -44.40 -7.50 -7.98
N LEU A 25 -45.05 -8.60 -7.56
CA LEU A 25 -44.66 -9.38 -6.38
C LEU A 25 -43.29 -10.04 -6.55
N ILE A 26 -43.06 -10.69 -7.70
CA ILE A 26 -41.78 -11.34 -8.01
C ILE A 26 -40.68 -10.28 -8.16
N LEU A 27 -40.97 -9.15 -8.82
CA LEU A 27 -40.02 -8.05 -8.94
C LEU A 27 -39.65 -7.46 -7.58
N THR A 28 -40.62 -7.20 -6.69
CA THR A 28 -40.32 -6.67 -5.36
C THR A 28 -39.52 -7.65 -4.52
N LEU A 29 -39.89 -8.94 -4.50
CA LEU A 29 -39.10 -9.98 -3.83
C LEU A 29 -37.69 -10.14 -4.41
N GLY A 30 -37.58 -10.15 -5.74
CA GLY A 30 -36.31 -10.29 -6.43
C GLY A 30 -35.39 -9.08 -6.18
N LEU A 31 -35.95 -7.87 -6.20
CA LEU A 31 -35.21 -6.64 -5.99
C LEU A 31 -34.82 -6.46 -4.53
N THR A 32 -35.66 -6.82 -3.56
CA THR A 32 -35.27 -6.80 -2.14
C THR A 32 -34.19 -7.82 -1.82
N LEU A 33 -34.32 -9.06 -2.33
CA LEU A 33 -33.27 -10.06 -2.18
C LEU A 33 -31.96 -9.63 -2.86
N GLY A 34 -32.06 -9.10 -4.08
CA GLY A 34 -30.91 -8.60 -4.83
C GLY A 34 -30.21 -7.44 -4.13
N ALA A 35 -30.96 -6.50 -3.56
CA ALA A 35 -30.42 -5.39 -2.80
C ALA A 35 -29.69 -5.88 -1.53
N VAL A 36 -30.31 -6.78 -0.76
CA VAL A 36 -29.70 -7.34 0.46
C VAL A 36 -28.42 -8.11 0.11
N LEU A 37 -28.44 -8.95 -0.92
CA LEU A 37 -27.26 -9.68 -1.38
C LEU A 37 -26.16 -8.74 -1.88
N SER A 38 -26.50 -7.64 -2.56
CA SER A 38 -25.52 -6.66 -3.03
C SER A 38 -24.85 -5.95 -1.86
N VAL A 39 -25.61 -5.52 -0.85
CA VAL A 39 -25.05 -4.91 0.37
C VAL A 39 -24.16 -5.89 1.11
N ILE A 40 -24.59 -7.14 1.28
CA ILE A 40 -23.78 -8.19 1.93
C ILE A 40 -22.50 -8.46 1.12
N ALA A 41 -22.58 -8.53 -0.20
CA ALA A 41 -21.42 -8.75 -1.05
C ALA A 41 -20.41 -7.59 -0.92
N ILE A 42 -20.87 -6.34 -1.01
CA ILE A 42 -20.02 -5.15 -0.86
C ILE A 42 -19.39 -5.11 0.54
N SER A 43 -20.19 -5.31 1.58
CA SER A 43 -19.71 -5.35 2.97
C SER A 43 -18.69 -6.48 3.16
N SER A 44 -18.93 -7.65 2.57
CA SER A 44 -18.00 -8.78 2.68
C SER A 44 -16.69 -8.55 1.95
N THR A 45 -16.72 -7.92 0.77
CA THR A 45 -15.49 -7.57 0.03
C THR A 45 -14.70 -6.51 0.76
N LEU A 46 -15.35 -5.51 1.37
CA LEU A 46 -14.67 -4.41 2.05
C LEU A 46 -14.20 -4.74 3.47
N LEU A 47 -14.91 -5.60 4.19
CA LEU A 47 -14.61 -5.87 5.61
C LEU A 47 -13.89 -7.19 5.84
N TYR A 48 -14.09 -8.21 4.98
CA TYR A 48 -13.63 -9.58 5.27
C TYR A 48 -12.64 -10.14 4.26
N GLN A 49 -12.59 -9.64 3.02
CA GLN A 49 -11.55 -10.07 2.10
C GLN A 49 -10.21 -9.41 2.44
N PRO A 50 -9.10 -10.16 2.41
CA PRO A 50 -7.79 -9.59 2.63
C PRO A 50 -7.51 -8.56 1.54
N LEU A 51 -6.85 -7.48 1.95
CA LEU A 51 -6.37 -6.44 1.06
C LEU A 51 -5.50 -7.06 -0.05
N GLN A 52 -5.76 -6.67 -1.31
CA GLN A 52 -5.09 -7.31 -2.46
C GLN A 52 -3.57 -7.05 -2.43
N GLY A 53 -2.81 -8.14 -2.34
CA GLY A 53 -1.35 -8.14 -2.21
C GLY A 53 -0.83 -7.90 -0.79
N VAL A 54 -1.71 -7.85 0.22
CA VAL A 54 -1.34 -7.69 1.64
C VAL A 54 -2.00 -8.79 2.47
N LYS A 55 -1.21 -9.78 2.90
CA LYS A 55 -1.69 -10.92 3.69
C LYS A 55 -1.59 -10.69 5.20
N ASN A 56 -0.69 -9.82 5.62
CA ASN A 56 -0.38 -9.60 7.04
C ASN A 56 -1.16 -8.43 7.67
N GLU A 57 -2.18 -7.90 7.00
CA GLU A 57 -2.91 -6.67 7.37
C GLU A 57 -3.27 -6.53 8.86
N ASN A 58 -3.66 -7.62 9.53
CA ASN A 58 -4.08 -7.62 10.94
C ASN A 58 -2.92 -7.38 11.92
N SER A 59 -1.69 -7.54 11.44
CA SER A 59 -0.46 -7.31 12.22
C SER A 59 0.25 -6.02 11.87
N LEU A 60 -0.32 -5.26 10.93
CA LEU A 60 0.26 -4.05 10.39
C LEU A 60 -0.44 -2.82 10.96
N GLN A 61 0.37 -1.84 11.33
CA GLN A 61 -0.08 -0.50 11.68
C GLN A 61 0.66 0.51 10.80
N THR A 62 0.03 1.65 10.55
CA THR A 62 0.66 2.78 9.85
C THR A 62 1.04 3.85 10.86
N PHE A 63 2.13 4.56 10.56
CA PHE A 63 2.63 5.65 11.38
C PHE A 63 2.94 6.86 10.51
N GLU A 64 2.15 7.91 10.69
CA GLU A 64 2.34 9.21 10.03
C GLU A 64 2.94 10.19 11.03
N TYR A 65 3.89 10.99 10.55
CA TYR A 65 4.42 12.14 11.27
C TYR A 65 4.34 13.33 10.31
N ARG A 66 3.38 14.22 10.58
CA ARG A 66 3.06 15.31 9.66
C ARG A 66 3.29 16.65 10.30
N LEU A 67 3.80 17.56 9.48
CA LEU A 67 4.02 18.95 9.82
C LEU A 67 2.86 19.78 9.27
N LYS A 68 2.07 20.38 10.18
CA LYS A 68 0.97 21.28 9.84
C LYS A 68 1.50 22.66 9.54
N MET A 69 1.57 23.00 8.26
CA MET A 69 1.93 24.35 7.80
C MET A 69 0.73 25.32 7.92
N SER A 70 -0.49 24.78 7.82
CA SER A 70 -1.76 25.51 8.02
C SER A 70 -2.90 24.51 8.28
N GLU A 71 -4.12 25.00 8.50
CA GLU A 71 -5.31 24.13 8.68
C GLU A 71 -5.56 23.17 7.50
N SER A 72 -5.14 23.54 6.29
CA SER A 72 -5.37 22.75 5.07
C SER A 72 -4.11 22.13 4.47
N LEU A 73 -2.92 22.47 4.98
CA LEU A 73 -1.65 22.00 4.46
C LEU A 73 -0.89 21.23 5.54
N SER A 74 -0.85 19.91 5.39
CA SER A 74 -0.12 19.00 6.25
C SER A 74 0.80 18.12 5.40
N VAL A 75 2.10 18.19 5.65
CA VAL A 75 3.14 17.52 4.83
C VAL A 75 3.81 16.42 5.64
N SER A 76 3.97 15.24 5.06
CA SER A 76 4.70 14.15 5.71
C SER A 76 6.20 14.43 5.76
N TYR A 77 6.84 14.03 6.87
CA TYR A 77 8.28 14.14 7.05
C TYR A 77 9.05 12.90 6.58
N TRP A 78 8.41 11.84 6.09
CA TRP A 78 9.13 10.59 5.83
C TRP A 78 9.90 10.56 4.51
N ASN A 79 11.06 9.92 4.56
CA ASN A 79 11.86 9.47 3.42
C ASN A 79 12.61 8.18 3.83
N MET A 80 13.35 7.56 2.90
CA MET A 80 14.01 6.27 3.15
C MET A 80 15.12 6.37 4.21
N ASN A 81 15.87 7.48 4.28
CA ASN A 81 16.92 7.71 5.28
C ASN A 81 16.33 7.82 6.69
N ARG A 82 15.21 8.55 6.81
CA ARG A 82 14.47 8.75 8.04
C ARG A 82 13.83 7.45 8.51
N LEU A 83 13.25 6.67 7.61
CA LEU A 83 12.78 5.31 7.91
C LEU A 83 13.90 4.44 8.48
N ALA A 84 15.07 4.40 7.84
CA ALA A 84 16.20 3.58 8.30
C ALA A 84 16.68 3.98 9.71
N ALA A 85 16.73 5.29 9.99
CA ALA A 85 17.11 5.79 11.31
C ALA A 85 16.02 5.60 12.37
N PHE A 86 14.75 5.83 12.01
CA PHE A 86 13.59 5.67 12.88
C PHE A 86 13.37 4.21 13.27
N GLY A 87 13.38 3.31 12.29
CA GLY A 87 13.24 1.88 12.50
C GLY A 87 14.33 1.30 13.42
N LYS A 88 15.54 1.88 13.41
CA LYS A 88 16.60 1.50 14.37
C LYS A 88 16.31 1.97 15.79
N ARG A 89 15.78 3.19 15.98
CA ARG A 89 15.45 3.75 17.30
C ARG A 89 14.32 3.00 17.98
N PHE A 90 13.35 2.52 17.20
CA PHE A 90 12.12 1.88 17.65
C PHE A 90 12.02 0.41 17.21
N ALA A 91 13.17 -0.28 17.10
CA ALA A 91 13.25 -1.68 16.69
C ALA A 91 12.59 -2.63 17.69
N ASP A 92 12.39 -2.19 18.93
CA ASP A 92 11.67 -2.92 19.98
C ASP A 92 10.17 -3.03 19.72
N MET A 93 9.62 -2.14 18.89
CA MET A 93 8.18 -2.10 18.58
C MET A 93 7.80 -3.04 17.43
N GLY A 94 8.75 -3.39 16.57
CA GLY A 94 8.52 -4.27 15.42
C GLY A 94 9.46 -3.97 14.26
N GLU A 95 9.13 -4.57 13.12
CA GLU A 95 9.86 -4.36 11.87
C GLU A 95 9.22 -3.22 11.08
N TRP A 96 10.02 -2.21 10.75
CA TRP A 96 9.58 -1.01 10.04
C TRP A 96 9.91 -1.11 8.55
N ALA A 97 8.97 -0.73 7.71
CA ALA A 97 9.12 -0.59 6.26
C ALA A 97 8.47 0.68 5.75
N GLY A 98 8.78 1.02 4.51
CA GLY A 98 8.20 2.13 3.80
C GLY A 98 7.96 1.78 2.34
N ILE A 99 6.92 2.38 1.80
CA ILE A 99 6.56 2.28 0.39
C ILE A 99 5.98 3.61 -0.06
N MET A 100 6.45 4.09 -1.20
CA MET A 100 5.93 5.24 -1.92
C MET A 100 5.39 4.76 -3.26
N SER A 101 4.24 5.29 -3.67
CA SER A 101 3.68 5.11 -5.01
C SER A 101 3.76 6.41 -5.80
N ASN A 102 4.14 6.33 -7.07
CA ASN A 102 4.02 7.42 -8.04
C ASN A 102 3.56 6.86 -9.38
N ASP A 103 2.90 7.66 -10.21
CA ASP A 103 2.61 7.29 -11.58
C ASP A 103 3.88 7.31 -12.45
N GLN A 104 4.09 6.25 -13.23
CA GLN A 104 5.17 6.18 -14.21
C GLN A 104 4.79 5.31 -15.41
N ASP A 105 4.86 5.89 -16.60
CA ASP A 105 4.72 5.14 -17.85
C ASP A 105 6.00 4.39 -18.18
N VAL A 106 5.83 3.19 -18.75
CA VAL A 106 6.93 2.29 -19.10
C VAL A 106 6.82 1.87 -20.54
N ALA A 107 7.89 2.09 -21.31
CA ALA A 107 7.95 1.67 -22.71
C ALA A 107 8.57 0.28 -22.82
N ILE A 108 7.81 -0.69 -23.36
CA ILE A 108 8.25 -2.06 -23.60
C ILE A 108 7.93 -2.41 -25.05
N ASN A 109 8.94 -2.72 -25.86
CA ASN A 109 8.79 -3.04 -27.28
C ASN A 109 7.92 -2.01 -28.04
N ASP A 110 8.25 -0.72 -27.92
CA ASP A 110 7.53 0.40 -28.54
C ASP A 110 6.06 0.56 -28.11
N THR A 111 5.62 -0.14 -27.07
CA THR A 111 4.29 -0.01 -26.47
C THR A 111 4.43 0.65 -25.09
N ILE A 112 3.60 1.66 -24.83
CA ILE A 112 3.54 2.35 -23.54
C ILE A 112 2.55 1.64 -22.64
N TYR A 113 3.01 1.24 -21.46
CA TYR A 113 2.21 0.67 -20.40
C TYR A 113 2.11 1.69 -19.27
N PRO A 114 0.90 2.14 -18.90
CA PRO A 114 0.72 2.96 -17.71
C PRO A 114 0.94 2.09 -16.48
N THR A 115 1.87 2.50 -15.61
CA THR A 115 2.21 1.72 -14.41
C THR A 115 2.27 2.57 -13.17
N THR A 116 2.06 1.92 -12.02
CA THR A 116 2.40 2.50 -10.72
C THR A 116 3.83 2.13 -10.38
N ARG A 117 4.66 3.13 -10.15
CA ARG A 117 6.01 2.97 -9.60
C ARG A 117 5.93 2.85 -8.09
N TYR A 118 6.46 1.77 -7.54
CA TYR A 118 6.73 1.66 -6.12
C TYR A 118 8.20 1.88 -5.83
N ASN A 119 8.51 2.74 -4.87
CA ASN A 119 9.83 2.80 -4.24
C ASN A 119 9.67 2.31 -2.80
N ALA A 120 10.30 1.18 -2.47
CA ALA A 120 10.06 0.49 -1.21
C ALA A 120 11.35 0.02 -0.52
N SER A 121 11.26 -0.27 0.76
CA SER A 121 12.35 -0.88 1.51
C SER A 121 12.52 -2.37 1.17
N ASN A 122 13.73 -2.90 1.35
CA ASN A 122 14.06 -4.31 1.06
C ASN A 122 13.27 -5.35 1.87
N ASN A 123 12.70 -4.98 3.02
CA ASN A 123 11.84 -5.85 3.83
C ASN A 123 10.34 -5.72 3.53
N ILE A 124 9.93 -4.91 2.54
CA ILE A 124 8.52 -4.58 2.30
C ILE A 124 7.66 -5.81 1.99
N LEU A 125 8.17 -6.75 1.18
CA LEU A 125 7.38 -7.90 0.75
C LEU A 125 7.06 -8.83 1.92
N GLU A 126 8.04 -9.06 2.80
CA GLU A 126 7.84 -9.85 4.02
C GLU A 126 6.88 -9.18 5.00
N ILE A 127 6.95 -7.86 5.11
CA ILE A 127 6.05 -7.08 5.98
C ILE A 127 4.62 -7.16 5.47
N LEU A 128 4.39 -6.86 4.19
CA LEU A 128 3.06 -6.94 3.57
C LEU A 128 2.55 -8.39 3.48
N GLY A 129 3.45 -9.38 3.47
CA GLY A 129 3.11 -10.76 3.13
C GLY A 129 2.87 -10.94 1.62
N ALA A 130 3.44 -10.03 0.82
CA ALA A 130 3.41 -10.07 -0.62
C ALA A 130 4.34 -11.19 -1.13
N LYS A 131 3.93 -11.87 -2.19
CA LYS A 131 4.60 -13.05 -2.72
C LYS A 131 5.44 -12.71 -3.95
N LEU A 132 6.72 -13.10 -3.89
CA LEU A 132 7.54 -13.23 -5.08
C LEU A 132 7.09 -14.45 -5.90
N LEU A 133 6.70 -14.22 -7.15
CA LEU A 133 6.20 -15.25 -8.06
C LEU A 133 7.31 -15.90 -8.88
N LEU A 134 8.32 -15.11 -9.28
CA LEU A 134 9.42 -15.55 -10.13
C LEU A 134 10.66 -14.68 -9.88
N GLY A 135 11.85 -15.27 -10.01
CA GLY A 135 13.12 -14.56 -9.96
C GLY A 135 13.72 -14.52 -8.55
N ASP A 136 14.57 -13.52 -8.32
CA ASP A 136 15.28 -13.36 -7.07
C ASP A 136 14.53 -12.41 -6.12
N ASP A 137 14.77 -12.60 -4.81
CA ASP A 137 14.12 -11.83 -3.77
C ASP A 137 14.65 -10.38 -3.68
N VAL A 138 13.80 -9.49 -3.16
CA VAL A 138 14.10 -8.06 -2.97
C VAL A 138 15.19 -7.81 -1.91
N THR A 139 15.50 -8.81 -1.09
CA THR A 139 16.57 -8.79 -0.08
C THR A 139 17.96 -9.09 -0.63
N MET A 140 18.11 -9.23 -1.95
CA MET A 140 19.42 -9.44 -2.58
C MET A 140 20.41 -8.29 -2.36
N ALA A 141 21.70 -8.55 -2.58
CA ALA A 141 22.74 -7.53 -2.48
C ALA A 141 22.58 -6.44 -3.55
N SER A 142 22.58 -5.17 -3.13
CA SER A 142 22.43 -3.98 -3.97
C SER A 142 21.19 -4.02 -4.89
N PRO A 143 19.98 -4.09 -4.31
CA PRO A 143 18.72 -4.22 -5.06
C PRO A 143 18.43 -2.99 -5.94
N ALA A 144 19.04 -1.83 -5.66
CA ALA A 144 18.86 -0.58 -6.39
C ALA A 144 19.23 -0.63 -7.89
N LYS A 145 19.99 -1.64 -8.34
CA LYS A 145 20.36 -1.86 -9.75
C LYS A 145 19.31 -2.65 -10.53
N TYR A 146 18.35 -3.22 -9.83
CA TYR A 146 17.37 -4.14 -10.36
C TYR A 146 15.97 -3.56 -10.25
N VAL A 147 15.05 -4.18 -10.98
CA VAL A 147 13.65 -3.83 -10.95
C VAL A 147 12.82 -5.10 -10.84
N TRP A 148 11.73 -5.02 -10.08
CA TRP A 148 10.71 -6.07 -10.04
C TRP A 148 9.46 -5.56 -10.72
N ILE A 149 8.71 -6.45 -11.37
CA ILE A 149 7.48 -6.10 -12.06
C ILE A 149 6.30 -6.85 -11.45
N SER A 150 5.10 -6.28 -11.54
CA SER A 150 3.91 -6.99 -11.10
C SER A 150 3.53 -8.16 -12.02
N GLU A 151 2.72 -9.08 -11.50
CA GLU A 151 2.16 -10.19 -12.27
C GLU A 151 1.38 -9.68 -13.48
N SER A 152 0.57 -8.65 -13.30
CA SER A 152 -0.21 -8.04 -14.38
C SER A 152 0.68 -7.45 -15.48
N LEU A 153 1.78 -6.76 -15.13
CA LEU A 153 2.71 -6.24 -16.13
C LEU A 153 3.47 -7.38 -16.85
N TRP A 154 3.87 -8.41 -16.10
CA TRP A 154 4.51 -9.58 -16.68
C TRP A 154 3.62 -10.34 -17.67
N GLN A 155 2.35 -10.53 -17.32
CA GLN A 155 1.35 -11.18 -18.18
C GLN A 155 1.05 -10.33 -19.42
N SER A 156 0.82 -9.02 -19.24
CA SER A 156 0.39 -8.13 -20.34
C SER A 156 1.51 -7.73 -21.30
N ALA A 157 2.71 -7.42 -20.80
CA ALA A 157 3.82 -6.94 -21.63
C ALA A 157 4.75 -8.05 -22.12
N TYR A 158 4.88 -9.13 -21.34
CA TYR A 158 5.82 -10.23 -21.64
C TYR A 158 5.11 -11.57 -21.89
N GLY A 159 3.77 -11.62 -21.85
CA GLY A 159 3.01 -12.85 -22.10
C GLY A 159 3.22 -13.94 -21.06
N GLY A 160 3.66 -13.59 -19.85
CA GLY A 160 3.88 -14.56 -18.77
C GLY A 160 5.07 -15.51 -19.00
N VAL A 161 6.01 -15.16 -19.89
CA VAL A 161 7.18 -16.01 -20.16
C VAL A 161 8.26 -15.85 -19.09
N LYS A 162 8.86 -16.96 -18.64
CA LYS A 162 9.96 -16.94 -17.66
C LYS A 162 11.22 -16.23 -18.15
N ALA A 163 11.38 -16.10 -19.47
CA ALA A 163 12.47 -15.37 -20.10
C ALA A 163 12.40 -13.83 -19.91
N VAL A 164 11.51 -13.35 -19.05
CA VAL A 164 11.48 -11.95 -18.61
C VAL A 164 12.66 -11.61 -17.67
N LEU A 165 13.14 -12.58 -16.90
CA LEU A 165 14.26 -12.39 -15.99
C LEU A 165 15.52 -12.05 -16.79
N GLY A 166 16.26 -11.04 -16.34
CA GLY A 166 17.47 -10.56 -17.01
C GLY A 166 17.21 -9.63 -18.20
N LYS A 167 15.95 -9.39 -18.60
CA LYS A 167 15.64 -8.38 -19.62
C LYS A 167 15.85 -6.97 -19.08
N GLN A 168 16.21 -6.07 -19.99
CA GLN A 168 16.33 -4.66 -19.68
C GLN A 168 14.97 -3.97 -19.78
N LEU A 169 14.71 -3.08 -18.82
CA LEU A 169 13.59 -2.18 -18.78
C LEU A 169 14.13 -0.76 -18.78
N ASN A 170 13.84 0.00 -19.83
CA ASN A 170 14.26 1.40 -19.91
C ASN A 170 13.24 2.29 -19.21
N LEU A 171 13.70 3.03 -18.20
CA LEU A 171 12.88 3.96 -17.41
C LEU A 171 13.62 5.27 -17.29
N ASN A 172 13.07 6.34 -17.86
CA ASN A 172 13.67 7.68 -17.86
C ASN A 172 15.14 7.67 -18.36
N ASN A 173 15.41 6.95 -19.45
CA ASN A 173 16.75 6.77 -20.04
C ASN A 173 17.74 5.97 -19.18
N ILE A 174 17.28 5.31 -18.12
CA ILE A 174 18.09 4.40 -17.30
C ILE A 174 17.64 2.97 -17.57
N ASP A 175 18.60 2.11 -17.90
CA ASP A 175 18.34 0.68 -18.11
C ASP A 175 18.44 -0.08 -16.79
N TYR A 176 17.32 -0.67 -16.38
CA TYR A 176 17.25 -1.57 -15.23
C TYR A 176 17.12 -3.02 -15.67
N ILE A 177 17.64 -3.95 -14.89
CA ILE A 177 17.52 -5.39 -15.16
C ILE A 177 16.34 -5.94 -14.35
N ILE A 178 15.40 -6.60 -15.03
CA ILE A 178 14.28 -7.26 -14.37
C ILE A 178 14.80 -8.47 -13.58
N SER A 179 14.70 -8.42 -12.26
CA SER A 179 15.22 -9.44 -11.35
C SER A 179 14.13 -10.37 -10.82
N GLY A 180 12.88 -9.91 -10.80
CA GLY A 180 11.76 -10.75 -10.39
C GLY A 180 10.38 -10.22 -10.74
N VAL A 181 9.39 -11.07 -10.43
CA VAL A 181 7.97 -10.80 -10.60
C VAL A 181 7.28 -10.96 -9.25
N ILE A 182 6.49 -9.97 -8.85
CA ILE A 182 5.78 -9.92 -7.57
C ILE A 182 4.27 -10.00 -7.86
N GLU A 183 3.47 -10.56 -6.96
CA GLU A 183 2.01 -10.47 -7.06
C GLU A 183 1.54 -8.99 -7.06
N ASP A 184 0.38 -8.73 -7.65
CA ASP A 184 -0.14 -7.36 -7.71
C ASP A 184 -0.48 -6.84 -6.30
N VAL A 185 0.16 -5.75 -5.86
CA VAL A 185 -0.13 -5.10 -4.57
C VAL A 185 -0.91 -3.83 -4.82
N MET A 186 -2.19 -3.85 -4.46
CA MET A 186 -3.12 -2.75 -4.74
C MET A 186 -3.48 -1.94 -3.50
N ALA A 187 -3.33 -2.53 -2.32
CA ALA A 187 -3.73 -1.92 -1.07
C ALA A 187 -2.62 -1.02 -0.49
N ILE A 188 -2.23 0.00 -1.26
CA ILE A 188 -1.30 1.04 -0.84
C ILE A 188 -2.06 2.38 -0.85
N SER A 189 -2.01 3.11 0.26
CA SER A 189 -2.65 4.43 0.36
C SER A 189 -1.84 5.41 -0.48
N SER A 190 -2.54 6.14 -1.35
CA SER A 190 -1.95 7.04 -2.33
C SER A 190 -2.95 8.12 -2.73
N ASN A 191 -2.41 9.28 -3.09
CA ASN A 191 -3.19 10.36 -3.71
C ASN A 191 -3.47 10.10 -5.19
N GLU A 192 -2.75 9.16 -5.80
CA GLU A 192 -2.88 8.74 -7.20
C GLU A 192 -3.57 7.37 -7.31
N GLN A 193 -4.07 7.05 -8.50
CA GLN A 193 -4.72 5.77 -8.72
C GLN A 193 -3.70 4.66 -8.81
N ILE A 194 -3.77 3.68 -7.90
CA ILE A 194 -2.96 2.48 -7.99
C ILE A 194 -3.42 1.60 -9.16
N LEU A 195 -2.51 1.27 -10.06
CA LEU A 195 -2.71 0.39 -11.21
C LEU A 195 -2.19 -1.02 -10.93
N ASN A 196 -2.78 -2.04 -11.57
CA ASN A 196 -2.33 -3.42 -11.46
C ASN A 196 -0.93 -3.61 -12.08
N GLN A 197 -0.62 -2.85 -13.12
CA GLN A 197 0.70 -2.86 -13.75
C GLN A 197 1.63 -2.02 -12.90
N GLN A 198 2.65 -2.65 -12.30
CA GLN A 198 3.50 -2.00 -11.31
C GLN A 198 4.96 -2.32 -11.58
N VAL A 199 5.79 -1.35 -11.21
CA VAL A 199 7.24 -1.45 -11.28
C VAL A 199 7.82 -1.08 -9.93
N TRP A 200 8.64 -1.96 -9.39
CA TRP A 200 9.14 -1.90 -8.02
C TRP A 200 10.64 -1.64 -8.01
N PHE A 201 11.00 -0.57 -7.33
CA PHE A 201 12.36 -0.18 -7.00
C PHE A 201 12.56 -0.39 -5.51
N VAL A 202 13.58 -1.16 -5.17
CA VAL A 202 13.83 -1.55 -3.79
C VAL A 202 15.15 -0.94 -3.34
N SER A 203 15.11 -0.28 -2.18
CA SER A 203 16.29 0.27 -1.52
C SER A 203 16.65 -0.56 -0.30
N ASP A 204 17.93 -0.88 -0.13
CA ASP A 204 18.43 -1.49 1.10
C ASP A 204 18.59 -0.42 2.18
N LEU A 205 17.82 -0.55 3.27
CA LEU A 205 17.86 0.40 4.38
C LEU A 205 19.27 0.51 5.01
N ASN A 206 20.11 -0.51 4.89
CA ASN A 206 21.49 -0.45 5.37
C ASN A 206 22.40 0.39 4.46
N GLU A 207 22.20 0.33 3.15
CA GLU A 207 22.93 1.14 2.17
C GLU A 207 22.47 2.61 2.28
N VAL A 208 21.16 2.84 2.29
CA VAL A 208 20.52 4.17 2.41
C VAL A 208 21.00 4.92 3.66
N LYS A 209 21.18 4.22 4.77
CA LYS A 209 21.67 4.81 6.02
C LYS A 209 23.10 5.35 5.93
N ALA A 210 23.92 4.82 5.03
CA ALA A 210 25.29 5.30 4.82
C ALA A 210 25.33 6.59 3.99
N GLU A 211 24.24 6.94 3.32
CA GLU A 211 24.11 8.16 2.54
C GLU A 211 23.72 9.35 3.42
N ALA A 212 24.17 10.55 3.04
CA ALA A 212 23.80 11.77 3.75
C ALA A 212 22.34 12.12 3.45
N ASP A 213 21.51 12.29 4.49
CA ASP A 213 20.15 12.82 4.33
C ASP A 213 20.18 14.33 4.09
N ASN A 214 19.30 14.80 3.20
CA ASN A 214 18.96 16.21 3.14
C ASN A 214 17.81 16.48 4.10
N VAL A 215 18.17 16.71 5.37
CA VAL A 215 17.22 16.96 6.48
C VAL A 215 16.26 18.12 6.18
N GLY A 216 16.71 19.10 5.38
CA GLY A 216 15.87 20.24 4.99
C GLY A 216 14.89 19.95 3.85
N ASN A 217 15.03 18.82 3.15
CA ASN A 217 14.07 18.39 2.15
C ASN A 217 12.84 17.78 2.84
N ILE A 218 11.72 18.51 2.84
CA ILE A 218 10.42 18.05 3.32
C ILE A 218 9.50 18.03 2.11
N SER A 219 9.60 16.95 1.36
CA SER A 219 8.93 16.74 0.07
C SER A 219 7.64 15.94 0.19
N GLY A 220 7.37 15.31 1.34
CA GLY A 220 6.27 14.36 1.49
C GLY A 220 6.44 13.13 0.59
N GLU A 221 7.68 12.70 0.33
CA GLU A 221 7.97 11.53 -0.52
C GLU A 221 7.28 10.25 -0.03
N MET A 222 7.09 10.11 1.28
CA MET A 222 6.43 8.95 1.85
C MET A 222 5.42 9.44 2.87
N ASP A 223 4.16 9.02 2.75
CA ASP A 223 3.09 9.52 3.62
C ASP A 223 3.13 8.87 5.00
N TYR A 224 3.41 7.57 5.06
CA TYR A 224 3.40 6.77 6.29
C TYR A 224 4.52 5.73 6.30
N LEU A 225 4.92 5.33 7.49
CA LEU A 225 5.70 4.10 7.71
C LEU A 225 4.75 2.95 8.01
N ILE A 226 5.17 1.74 7.66
CA ILE A 226 4.47 0.51 7.99
C ILE A 226 5.27 -0.21 9.08
N VAL A 227 4.59 -0.66 10.12
CA VAL A 227 5.22 -1.49 11.15
C VAL A 227 4.47 -2.79 11.31
N LYS A 228 5.25 -3.88 11.28
CA LYS A 228 4.76 -5.22 11.58
C LYS A 228 5.08 -5.54 13.04
N SER A 229 4.02 -5.59 13.83
CA SER A 229 4.10 -5.87 15.26
C SER A 229 4.00 -7.39 15.49
N PRO A 230 4.88 -8.02 16.29
CA PRO A 230 4.84 -9.47 16.55
C PRO A 230 3.49 -9.96 17.11
N ASN A 231 2.80 -9.10 17.87
CA ASN A 231 1.51 -9.39 18.51
C ASN A 231 0.33 -8.66 17.86
N GLY A 232 0.54 -8.01 16.72
CA GLY A 232 -0.47 -7.29 15.93
C GLY A 232 -1.05 -5.99 16.50
N GLN A 233 -0.78 -5.68 17.78
CA GLN A 233 -1.00 -4.35 18.34
C GLN A 233 0.21 -3.97 19.20
N VAL A 234 0.95 -2.95 18.75
CA VAL A 234 1.97 -2.29 19.56
C VAL A 234 1.55 -0.86 19.81
N THR A 235 1.89 -0.34 20.99
CA THR A 235 1.77 1.08 21.27
C THR A 235 2.85 1.79 20.46
N LEU A 236 2.43 2.47 19.39
CA LEU A 236 3.34 3.25 18.55
C LEU A 236 3.89 4.48 19.27
N PRO A 237 5.01 5.05 18.80
CA PRO A 237 5.63 6.21 19.42
C PRO A 237 4.65 7.37 19.56
N THR A 238 4.64 8.00 20.72
CA THR A 238 3.88 9.24 20.94
C THR A 238 4.52 10.41 20.20
N LEU A 239 3.78 11.50 20.00
CA LEU A 239 4.32 12.74 19.41
C LEU A 239 5.58 13.22 20.13
N ALA A 240 5.61 13.16 21.47
CA ALA A 240 6.78 13.56 22.25
C ALA A 240 8.01 12.69 21.96
N GLN A 241 7.82 11.37 21.80
CA GLN A 241 8.92 10.45 21.47
C GLN A 241 9.40 10.63 20.02
N ALA A 242 8.48 10.89 19.09
CA ALA A 242 8.83 11.18 17.70
C ALA A 242 9.59 12.51 17.59
N ASP A 243 9.18 13.53 18.36
CA ASP A 243 9.88 14.81 18.46
C ASP A 243 11.28 14.67 19.06
N GLU A 244 11.43 13.90 20.14
CA GLU A 244 12.74 13.60 20.73
C GLU A 244 13.67 12.94 19.69
N TRP A 245 13.17 11.92 18.99
CA TRP A 245 13.92 11.28 17.91
C TRP A 245 14.31 12.27 16.81
N LEU A 246 13.40 13.16 16.40
CA LEU A 246 13.67 14.13 15.35
C LEU A 246 14.77 15.11 15.75
N VAL A 247 14.75 15.61 17.00
CA VAL A 247 15.81 16.49 17.54
C VAL A 247 17.16 15.78 17.53
N ASP A 248 17.20 14.53 17.97
CA ASP A 248 18.41 13.70 17.95
C ASP A 248 18.91 13.48 16.51
N TYR A 249 17.98 13.18 15.58
CA TYR A 249 18.28 12.95 14.17
C TYR A 249 18.92 14.18 13.52
N ILE A 250 18.36 15.37 13.75
CA ILE A 250 18.89 16.65 13.23
C ILE A 250 20.24 16.96 13.84
N THR A 251 20.40 16.73 15.14
CA THR A 251 21.66 16.97 15.84
C THR A 251 22.79 16.12 15.29
N GLN A 252 22.48 14.90 14.81
CA GLN A 252 23.45 13.99 14.23
C GLN A 252 23.73 14.26 12.73
N ASN A 253 22.73 14.71 11.97
CA ASN A 253 22.82 14.81 10.50
C ASN A 253 22.99 16.24 9.98
N VAL A 254 22.82 17.27 10.82
CA VAL A 254 22.99 18.68 10.43
C VAL A 254 24.19 19.32 11.12
N GLU A 255 24.99 20.02 10.31
CA GLU A 255 26.13 20.81 10.77
C GLU A 255 25.72 21.88 11.80
N SER A 256 26.66 22.25 12.69
CA SER A 256 26.41 23.14 13.83
C SER A 256 25.75 24.47 13.45
N ASP A 257 26.14 25.02 12.30
CA ASP A 257 25.80 26.39 11.92
C ASP A 257 24.34 26.51 11.46
N ASN A 258 23.78 25.44 10.90
CA ASN A 258 22.39 25.39 10.44
C ASN A 258 21.46 24.66 11.42
N ARG A 259 22.01 23.92 12.39
CA ARG A 259 21.24 23.10 13.33
C ARG A 259 20.18 23.90 14.08
N GLN A 260 20.55 25.06 14.61
CA GLN A 260 19.62 25.87 15.40
C GLN A 260 18.43 26.35 14.55
N ILE A 261 18.66 26.70 13.30
CA ILE A 261 17.61 27.16 12.37
C ILE A 261 16.57 26.05 12.15
N PHE A 262 17.01 24.81 11.95
CA PHE A 262 16.09 23.67 11.78
C PHE A 262 15.33 23.34 13.06
N LEU A 263 16.00 23.38 14.22
CA LEU A 263 15.35 23.13 15.51
C LEU A 263 14.30 24.22 15.81
N ASP A 264 14.62 25.49 15.51
CA ASP A 264 13.69 26.61 15.69
C ASP A 264 12.47 26.45 14.76
N PHE A 265 12.68 26.11 13.48
CA PHE A 265 11.59 25.83 12.54
C PHE A 265 10.66 24.73 13.05
N LEU A 266 11.22 23.61 13.53
CA LEU A 266 10.42 22.48 13.98
C LEU A 266 9.71 22.74 15.31
N SER A 267 10.32 23.50 16.22
CA SER A 267 9.66 23.87 17.48
C SER A 267 8.51 24.86 17.28
N GLY A 268 8.59 25.71 16.24
CA GLY A 268 7.54 26.64 15.86
C GLY A 268 6.48 26.07 14.91
N THR A 269 6.63 24.83 14.46
CA THR A 269 5.71 24.16 13.54
C THR A 269 4.79 23.22 14.31
N ASP A 270 3.49 23.34 14.08
CA ASP A 270 2.51 22.38 14.63
C ASP A 270 2.68 21.02 13.99
N LYS A 271 2.58 19.96 14.78
CA LYS A 271 2.83 18.59 14.31
C LYS A 271 1.77 17.64 14.82
N GLU A 272 1.54 16.59 14.05
CA GLU A 272 0.64 15.52 14.40
C GLU A 272 1.28 14.16 14.15
N VAL A 273 0.92 13.22 15.00
CA VAL A 273 1.18 11.80 14.79
C VAL A 273 -0.16 11.11 14.60
N ILE A 274 -0.28 10.35 13.52
CA ILE A 274 -1.45 9.52 13.23
C ILE A 274 -0.97 8.07 13.22
N ALA A 275 -1.63 7.25 14.03
CA ALA A 275 -1.25 5.86 14.29
C ALA A 275 -2.51 5.00 14.20
N GLU A 276 -2.63 4.23 13.13
CA GLU A 276 -3.85 3.50 12.80
C GLU A 276 -3.57 2.06 12.39
N SER A 277 -4.62 1.24 12.31
CA SER A 277 -4.49 -0.07 11.67
C SER A 277 -4.25 0.11 10.18
N TYR A 278 -3.52 -0.82 9.56
CA TYR A 278 -3.24 -0.74 8.12
C TYR A 278 -4.51 -0.65 7.29
N ARG A 279 -5.56 -1.41 7.65
CA ARG A 279 -6.84 -1.37 6.93
C ARG A 279 -7.57 -0.03 7.07
N SER A 280 -7.55 0.59 8.26
CA SER A 280 -8.16 1.91 8.49
C SER A 280 -7.50 2.99 7.64
N ASN A 281 -6.17 2.95 7.51
CA ASN A 281 -5.46 3.90 6.66
C ASN A 281 -5.81 3.76 5.16
N MET A 282 -6.16 2.54 4.71
CA MET A 282 -6.53 2.26 3.32
C MET A 282 -7.99 2.59 2.99
N LEU A 283 -8.90 2.37 3.93
CA LEU A 283 -10.35 2.46 3.70
C LEU A 283 -11.01 3.67 4.37
N GLY A 284 -10.27 4.40 5.20
CA GLY A 284 -10.79 5.40 6.14
C GLY A 284 -11.33 4.76 7.42
N GLU A 285 -11.75 5.59 8.39
CA GLU A 285 -12.47 5.12 9.57
C GLU A 285 -13.77 4.41 9.14
N THR A 286 -13.89 3.12 9.47
CA THR A 286 -15.14 2.33 9.32
C THR A 286 -15.97 2.36 10.58
#